data_AF-A0A1V8TZK4-F1
#
_entry.id   AF-A0A1V8TZK4-F1
#
_cell.length_a   1.000
_cell.length_b   1.000
_cell.length_c   1.000
_cell.angle_alpha   90.00
_cell.angle_beta   90.00
_cell.angle_gamma   90.00
#
_symmetry.space_group_name_H-M   'P 1'
#
loop_
_entity.id
_entity.type
_entity.pdbx_description
1 polymer ?
#
loop_
_entity_poly.entity_id
_entity_poly.type
_entity_poly.pdbx_seq_one_letter_code
_entity_poly.pdbx_strand_id
1 'polypeptide(L)'
;MDPSLAKLVITSASTYNCSEEMLTIVSMLSVPPVFYRPKERLEESDAAREKFFVHDSDHLTLLTVYQQWAANGKKDGWCVKHFLHPKALRRAQEIRNQIADIMTSNKMSLTSCGYDLDIVRECICSGYYHQAAKRRGLGEYVNLRTSVAVQLHPTSALYNSGDPPDYVVYHELILTSKEYMSCVTAVDAHWLADLGGVFYSVKEKGISGGQRRELEYSKRVELELGIQRDRERQRLVEEREKGAGRVLEERAHAPVAIKKAVVKSSAVVKPVIKGRRR
;
A
#
# COMPACT_ATOMS: atom_id res chain seq x y z
N MET A 1 -1.15 7.32 -13.09
CA MET A 1 -1.72 6.73 -11.86
C MET A 1 -2.12 7.85 -10.95
N ASP A 2 -3.32 7.78 -10.39
CA ASP A 2 -3.79 8.73 -9.41
C ASP A 2 -2.97 8.66 -8.12
N PRO A 3 -2.71 9.78 -7.43
CA PRO A 3 -1.94 9.80 -6.18
C PRO A 3 -2.51 8.86 -5.11
N SER A 4 -3.84 8.72 -5.03
CA SER A 4 -4.52 7.81 -4.10
C SER A 4 -4.17 6.35 -4.37
N LEU A 5 -4.13 5.94 -5.64
CA LEU A 5 -3.74 4.58 -6.05
C LEU A 5 -2.25 4.32 -5.75
N ALA A 6 -1.39 5.30 -6.03
CA ALA A 6 0.04 5.19 -5.70
C ALA A 6 0.27 5.05 -4.18
N LYS A 7 -0.47 5.81 -3.36
CA LYS A 7 -0.44 5.70 -1.90
C LYS A 7 -0.85 4.29 -1.44
N LEU A 8 -1.87 3.69 -2.06
CA LEU A 8 -2.29 2.33 -1.72
C LEU A 8 -1.19 1.31 -1.99
N VAL A 9 -0.55 1.37 -3.15
CA VAL A 9 0.56 0.45 -3.49
C VAL A 9 1.69 0.56 -2.48
N ILE A 10 2.12 1.78 -2.13
CA ILE A 10 3.21 2.00 -1.17
C ILE A 10 2.81 1.52 0.23
N THR A 11 1.65 1.94 0.73
CA THR A 11 1.16 1.59 2.07
C THR A 11 0.93 0.09 2.23
N SER A 12 0.45 -0.58 1.17
CA SER A 12 0.25 -2.03 1.18
C SER A 12 1.55 -2.82 1.35
N ALA A 13 2.66 -2.32 0.81
CA ALA A 13 3.97 -2.95 0.92
C ALA A 13 4.69 -2.60 2.24
N SER A 14 4.52 -1.38 2.75
CA SER A 14 5.23 -0.93 3.95
C SER A 14 4.56 -1.33 5.27
N THR A 15 3.23 -1.35 5.31
CA THR A 15 2.47 -1.39 6.56
C THR A 15 1.61 -2.65 6.68
N TYR A 16 0.86 -2.99 5.62
CA TYR A 16 -0.18 -4.01 5.67
C TYR A 16 0.24 -5.38 5.14
N ASN A 17 1.40 -5.49 4.48
CA ASN A 17 1.90 -6.73 3.86
C ASN A 17 0.90 -7.40 2.88
N CYS A 18 0.00 -6.62 2.26
CA CYS A 18 -1.04 -7.09 1.33
C CYS A 18 -0.80 -6.58 -0.11
N SER A 19 0.47 -6.45 -0.46
CA SER A 19 0.91 -5.82 -1.70
C SER A 19 0.49 -6.58 -2.96
N GLU A 20 0.38 -7.91 -2.92
CA GLU A 20 0.01 -8.70 -4.10
C GLU A 20 -1.46 -8.49 -4.51
N GLU A 21 -2.34 -8.48 -3.52
CA GLU A 21 -3.77 -8.23 -3.66
C GLU A 21 -3.99 -6.79 -4.10
N MET A 22 -3.33 -5.83 -3.44
CA MET A 22 -3.46 -4.41 -3.74
C MET A 22 -2.98 -4.08 -5.14
N LEU A 23 -1.86 -4.65 -5.57
CA LEU A 23 -1.34 -4.52 -6.93
C LEU A 23 -2.39 -4.95 -7.97
N THR A 24 -3.08 -6.05 -7.70
CA THR A 24 -4.12 -6.59 -8.58
C THR A 24 -5.34 -5.67 -8.61
N ILE A 25 -5.82 -5.20 -7.45
CA ILE A 25 -6.96 -4.28 -7.32
C ILE A 25 -6.66 -2.96 -8.05
N VAL A 26 -5.51 -2.34 -7.80
CA VAL A 26 -5.10 -1.08 -8.44
C VAL A 26 -5.02 -1.23 -9.96
N SER A 27 -4.54 -2.38 -10.45
CA SER A 27 -4.48 -2.68 -11.89
C SER A 27 -5.87 -2.82 -12.50
N MET A 28 -6.82 -3.42 -11.78
CA MET A 28 -8.20 -3.59 -12.22
C MET A 28 -8.99 -2.27 -12.18
N LEU A 29 -8.70 -1.37 -11.24
CA LEU A 29 -9.28 -0.02 -11.20
C LEU A 29 -8.72 0.89 -12.32
N SER A 30 -7.49 0.64 -12.76
CA SER A 30 -6.82 1.44 -13.80
C SER A 30 -7.29 1.13 -15.22
N VAL A 31 -8.18 0.16 -15.40
CA VAL A 31 -8.77 -0.21 -16.70
C VAL A 31 -10.25 0.15 -16.75
N PRO A 32 -10.84 0.33 -17.94
CA PRO A 32 -12.28 0.50 -18.07
C PRO A 32 -13.05 -0.67 -17.41
N PRO A 33 -14.31 -0.46 -17.00
CA PRO A 33 -15.12 -1.48 -16.34
C PRO A 33 -15.05 -2.84 -17.04
N VAL A 34 -14.69 -3.87 -16.28
CA VAL A 34 -14.41 -5.20 -16.84
C VAL A 34 -15.68 -5.98 -17.15
N PHE A 35 -16.77 -5.69 -16.46
CA PHE A 35 -18.07 -6.34 -16.66
C PHE A 35 -18.77 -5.81 -17.91
N TYR A 36 -19.21 -6.72 -18.77
CA TYR A 36 -20.03 -6.46 -19.93
C TYR A 36 -21.49 -6.76 -19.62
N ARG A 37 -22.40 -5.80 -19.89
CA ARG A 37 -23.83 -5.95 -19.59
C ARG A 37 -24.69 -5.70 -20.84
N PRO A 38 -24.92 -6.72 -21.69
CA PRO A 38 -25.74 -6.59 -22.89
C PRO A 38 -27.23 -6.43 -22.52
N LYS A 39 -27.92 -5.49 -23.19
CA LYS A 39 -29.36 -5.22 -22.94
C LYS A 39 -30.28 -6.42 -23.22
N GLU A 40 -29.88 -7.30 -24.13
CA GLU A 40 -30.67 -8.47 -24.52
C GLU A 40 -30.55 -9.64 -23.54
N ARG A 41 -29.47 -9.70 -22.74
CA ARG A 41 -29.17 -10.83 -21.83
C ARG A 41 -28.80 -10.32 -20.44
N LEU A 42 -29.60 -9.40 -19.93
CA LEU A 42 -29.36 -8.75 -18.64
C LEU A 42 -29.34 -9.78 -17.50
N GLU A 43 -30.35 -10.64 -17.41
CA GLU A 43 -30.46 -11.65 -16.35
C GLU A 43 -29.29 -12.63 -16.35
N GLU A 44 -28.87 -13.13 -17.52
CA GLU A 44 -27.71 -14.02 -17.63
C GLU A 44 -26.42 -13.32 -17.19
N SER A 45 -26.24 -12.06 -17.59
CA SER A 45 -25.04 -11.29 -17.24
C SER A 45 -24.98 -10.95 -15.75
N ASP A 46 -26.12 -10.60 -15.15
CA ASP A 46 -26.21 -10.29 -13.73
C ASP A 46 -26.02 -11.57 -12.89
N ALA A 47 -26.62 -12.71 -13.29
CA ALA A 47 -26.40 -14.00 -12.63
C ALA A 47 -24.95 -14.52 -12.76
N ALA A 48 -24.27 -14.24 -13.87
CA ALA A 48 -22.85 -14.54 -14.01
C ALA A 48 -21.99 -13.66 -13.09
N ARG A 49 -22.37 -12.39 -12.94
CA ARG A 49 -21.66 -11.41 -12.11
C ARG A 49 -21.82 -11.70 -10.61
N GLU A 50 -23.01 -12.11 -10.17
CA GLU A 50 -23.28 -12.45 -8.77
C GLU A 50 -22.36 -13.55 -8.23
N LYS A 51 -21.89 -14.46 -9.09
CA LYS A 51 -20.93 -15.51 -8.71
C LYS A 51 -19.56 -15.00 -8.28
N PHE A 52 -19.23 -13.76 -8.64
CA PHE A 52 -17.97 -13.11 -8.26
C PHE A 52 -18.12 -12.16 -7.07
N PHE A 53 -19.36 -11.88 -6.64
CA PHE A 53 -19.63 -10.86 -5.65
C PHE A 53 -19.09 -11.24 -4.27
N VAL A 54 -18.22 -10.38 -3.76
CA VAL A 54 -17.86 -10.31 -2.35
C VAL A 54 -18.74 -9.25 -1.72
N HIS A 55 -19.63 -9.68 -0.83
CA HIS A 55 -20.71 -8.84 -0.29
C HIS A 55 -20.17 -7.61 0.47
N ASP A 56 -18.94 -7.70 1.00
CA ASP A 56 -18.30 -6.61 1.74
C ASP A 56 -17.55 -5.60 0.86
N SER A 57 -17.24 -5.94 -0.41
CA SER A 57 -16.34 -5.12 -1.22
C SER A 57 -16.38 -5.39 -2.72
N ASP A 58 -16.64 -4.34 -3.49
CA ASP A 58 -16.43 -4.33 -4.94
C ASP A 58 -14.95 -4.44 -5.31
N HIS A 59 -14.04 -3.88 -4.51
CA HIS A 59 -12.60 -4.00 -4.73
C HIS A 59 -12.15 -5.47 -4.63
N LEU A 60 -12.65 -6.21 -3.64
CA LEU A 60 -12.39 -7.65 -3.51
C LEU A 60 -13.10 -8.47 -4.58
N THR A 61 -14.26 -8.00 -5.07
CA THR A 61 -14.92 -8.60 -6.24
C THR A 61 -14.00 -8.51 -7.48
N LEU A 62 -13.36 -7.36 -7.74
CA LEU A 62 -12.40 -7.21 -8.83
C LEU A 62 -11.17 -8.13 -8.66
N LEU A 63 -10.67 -8.27 -7.43
CA LEU A 63 -9.60 -9.21 -7.11
C LEU A 63 -10.01 -10.65 -7.46
N THR A 64 -11.21 -11.07 -7.04
CA THR A 64 -11.75 -12.41 -7.29
C THR A 64 -11.89 -12.69 -8.78
N VAL A 65 -12.39 -11.71 -9.56
CA VAL A 65 -12.49 -11.83 -11.02
C VAL A 65 -11.12 -12.06 -11.65
N TYR A 66 -10.10 -11.29 -11.25
CA TYR A 66 -8.75 -11.44 -11.79
C TYR A 66 -8.13 -12.80 -11.44
N GLN A 67 -8.26 -13.22 -10.17
CA GLN A 67 -7.72 -14.50 -9.70
C GLN A 67 -8.38 -15.68 -10.43
N GLN A 68 -9.70 -15.67 -10.60
CA GLN A 68 -10.40 -16.72 -11.35
C GLN A 68 -10.02 -16.71 -12.84
N TRP A 69 -9.86 -15.53 -13.46
CA TRP A 69 -9.39 -15.44 -14.84
C TRP A 69 -7.99 -16.01 -15.01
N ALA A 70 -7.09 -15.69 -14.09
CA ALA A 70 -5.71 -16.19 -14.09
C ALA A 70 -5.67 -17.72 -13.88
N ALA A 71 -6.47 -18.25 -12.93
CA ALA A 71 -6.58 -19.68 -12.65
C ALA A 71 -7.14 -20.48 -13.83
N ASN A 72 -8.04 -19.89 -14.63
CA ASN A 72 -8.59 -20.50 -15.84
C ASN A 72 -7.68 -20.35 -17.08
N GLY A 73 -6.39 -20.04 -16.88
CA GLY A 73 -5.41 -19.96 -17.95
C GLY A 73 -5.57 -18.74 -18.86
N LYS A 74 -6.20 -17.67 -18.36
CA LYS A 74 -6.33 -16.37 -19.07
C LYS A 74 -7.04 -16.48 -20.43
N LYS A 75 -7.95 -17.45 -20.56
CA LYS A 75 -8.63 -17.78 -21.83
C LYS A 75 -9.76 -16.79 -22.15
N ASP A 76 -9.79 -16.32 -23.40
CA ASP A 76 -10.85 -15.41 -23.88
C ASP A 76 -12.24 -16.06 -23.84
N GLY A 77 -12.32 -17.37 -24.11
CA GLY A 77 -13.59 -18.12 -24.03
C GLY A 77 -14.19 -18.13 -22.62
N TRP A 78 -13.35 -18.11 -21.58
CA TRP A 78 -13.82 -17.99 -20.19
C TRP A 78 -14.40 -16.60 -19.94
N CYS A 79 -13.72 -15.54 -20.40
CA CYS A 79 -14.22 -14.17 -20.29
C CYS A 79 -15.60 -14.00 -20.96
N VAL A 80 -15.78 -14.54 -22.17
CA VAL A 80 -17.06 -14.47 -22.89
C VAL A 80 -18.18 -15.18 -22.13
N LYS A 81 -17.92 -16.36 -21.58
CA LYS A 81 -18.89 -17.12 -20.77
C LYS A 81 -19.33 -16.38 -19.51
N HIS A 82 -18.43 -15.59 -18.92
CA HIS A 82 -18.67 -14.85 -17.68
C HIS A 82 -19.00 -13.37 -17.90
N PHE A 83 -19.28 -12.96 -19.15
CA PHE A 83 -19.59 -11.57 -19.51
C PHE A 83 -18.51 -10.57 -19.06
N LEU A 84 -17.24 -10.92 -19.29
CA LEU A 84 -16.07 -10.09 -18.99
C LEU A 84 -15.40 -9.63 -20.28
N HIS A 85 -14.82 -8.43 -20.26
CA HIS A 85 -14.04 -7.91 -21.38
C HIS A 85 -12.60 -8.47 -21.38
N PRO A 86 -12.23 -9.36 -22.32
CA PRO A 86 -10.89 -9.99 -22.33
C PRO A 86 -9.77 -8.97 -22.60
N LYS A 87 -10.05 -7.93 -23.40
CA LYS A 87 -9.09 -6.83 -23.65
C LYS A 87 -8.79 -6.03 -22.39
N ALA A 88 -9.80 -5.77 -21.54
CA ALA A 88 -9.62 -5.06 -20.29
C ALA A 88 -8.78 -5.87 -19.29
N LEU A 89 -9.03 -7.19 -19.18
CA LEU A 89 -8.24 -8.08 -18.31
C LEU A 89 -6.78 -8.22 -18.74
N ARG A 90 -6.51 -8.33 -20.05
CA ARG A 90 -5.14 -8.30 -20.59
C ARG A 90 -4.43 -7.00 -20.26
N ARG A 91 -5.10 -5.86 -20.47
CA ARG A 91 -4.59 -4.54 -20.12
C ARG A 91 -4.27 -4.44 -18.62
N ALA A 92 -5.15 -4.94 -17.75
CA ALA A 92 -4.93 -4.97 -16.31
C ALA A 92 -3.70 -5.81 -15.95
N GLN A 93 -3.47 -6.93 -16.63
CA GLN A 93 -2.25 -7.72 -16.43
C GLN A 93 -0.98 -7.00 -16.86
N GLU A 94 -0.99 -6.30 -17.99
CA GLU A 94 0.16 -5.48 -18.42
C GLU A 94 0.50 -4.42 -17.38
N ILE A 95 -0.52 -3.71 -16.88
CA ILE A 95 -0.39 -2.69 -15.84
C ILE A 95 0.15 -3.33 -14.54
N ARG A 96 -0.40 -4.48 -14.13
CA ARG A 96 0.05 -5.21 -12.94
C ARG A 96 1.54 -5.53 -12.99
N ASN A 97 2.01 -6.03 -14.13
CA ASN A 97 3.42 -6.37 -14.33
C ASN A 97 4.31 -5.12 -14.29
N GLN A 98 3.91 -4.03 -14.94
CA GLN A 98 4.64 -2.77 -14.91
C GLN A 98 4.80 -2.22 -13.49
N ILE A 99 3.72 -2.25 -12.69
CA ILE A 99 3.79 -1.80 -11.30
C ILE A 99 4.66 -2.75 -10.48
N ALA A 100 4.57 -4.07 -10.67
CA ALA A 100 5.41 -5.04 -9.98
C ALA A 100 6.91 -4.80 -10.24
N ASP A 101 7.27 -4.50 -11.50
CA ASP A 101 8.65 -4.19 -11.89
C ASP A 101 9.14 -2.90 -11.22
N ILE A 102 8.29 -1.88 -11.15
CA ILE A 102 8.59 -0.63 -10.44
C ILE A 102 8.74 -0.89 -8.93
N MET A 103 7.89 -1.71 -8.33
CA MET A 103 7.97 -2.04 -6.91
C MET A 103 9.28 -2.76 -6.57
N THR A 104 9.65 -3.73 -7.40
CA THR A 104 10.90 -4.49 -7.28
C THR A 104 12.11 -3.57 -7.43
N SER A 105 12.08 -2.66 -8.41
CA SER A 105 13.14 -1.66 -8.63
C SER A 105 13.33 -0.72 -7.44
N ASN A 106 12.25 -0.44 -6.71
CA ASN A 106 12.25 0.38 -5.49
C ASN A 106 12.46 -0.44 -4.21
N LYS A 107 12.83 -1.73 -4.30
CA LYS A 107 13.08 -2.64 -3.18
C LYS A 107 11.88 -2.83 -2.24
N MET A 108 10.66 -2.72 -2.77
CA MET A 108 9.45 -3.03 -2.02
C MET A 108 9.17 -4.54 -2.09
N SER A 109 8.89 -5.17 -0.95
CA SER A 109 8.56 -6.60 -0.88
C SER A 109 7.14 -6.86 -1.38
N LEU A 110 7.02 -7.87 -2.25
CA LEU A 110 5.74 -8.41 -2.70
C LEU A 110 5.32 -9.54 -1.75
N THR A 111 4.47 -9.20 -0.79
CA THR A 111 3.86 -10.11 0.19
C THR A 111 2.34 -10.17 -0.02
N SER A 112 1.77 -11.36 0.17
CA SER A 112 0.33 -11.62 0.21
C SER A 112 -0.15 -11.70 1.66
N CYS A 113 -1.35 -11.17 1.94
CA CYS A 113 -1.96 -11.21 3.28
C CYS A 113 -2.68 -12.53 3.60
N GLY A 114 -2.66 -13.51 2.69
CA GLY A 114 -3.25 -14.82 2.90
C GLY A 114 -4.79 -14.77 2.91
N TYR A 115 -5.41 -15.23 3.99
CA TYR A 115 -6.87 -15.35 4.10
C TYR A 115 -7.55 -14.14 4.74
N ASP A 116 -6.79 -13.23 5.34
CA ASP A 116 -7.34 -12.06 6.01
C ASP A 116 -7.53 -10.91 5.01
N LEU A 117 -8.76 -10.79 4.52
CA LEU A 117 -9.17 -9.75 3.57
C LEU A 117 -9.48 -8.42 4.26
N ASP A 118 -9.59 -8.39 5.59
CA ASP A 118 -9.83 -7.15 6.33
C ASP A 118 -8.61 -6.23 6.30
N ILE A 119 -7.41 -6.81 6.27
CA ILE A 119 -6.15 -6.09 6.03
C ILE A 119 -6.20 -5.33 4.69
N VAL A 120 -6.75 -5.94 3.64
CA VAL A 120 -6.90 -5.30 2.32
C VAL A 120 -7.90 -4.15 2.40
N ARG A 121 -9.02 -4.35 3.10
CA ARG A 121 -10.06 -3.32 3.29
C ARG A 121 -9.54 -2.14 4.09
N GLU A 122 -8.78 -2.39 5.15
CA GLU A 122 -8.12 -1.36 5.96
C GLU A 122 -7.09 -0.59 5.12
N CYS A 123 -6.30 -1.31 4.31
CA CYS A 123 -5.37 -0.67 3.37
C CYS A 123 -6.11 0.23 2.37
N ILE A 124 -7.23 -0.22 1.78
CA ILE A 124 -8.07 0.59 0.87
C ILE A 124 -8.57 1.85 1.60
N CYS A 125 -9.01 1.71 2.85
CA CYS A 125 -9.42 2.83 3.69
C CYS A 125 -8.30 3.87 3.85
N SER A 126 -7.04 3.45 3.98
CA SER A 126 -5.90 4.37 4.12
C SER A 126 -5.65 5.26 2.90
N GLY A 127 -5.97 4.77 1.69
CA GLY A 127 -5.85 5.54 0.45
C GLY A 127 -7.05 6.42 0.18
N TYR A 128 -8.25 5.92 0.51
CA TYR A 128 -9.52 6.52 0.13
C TYR A 128 -10.32 7.08 1.30
N TYR A 129 -9.70 7.31 2.47
CA TYR A 129 -10.37 7.93 3.63
C TYR A 129 -11.06 9.26 3.29
N HIS A 130 -10.58 10.01 2.29
CA HIS A 130 -11.19 11.25 1.85
C HIS A 130 -12.51 11.07 1.07
N GLN A 131 -12.74 9.89 0.53
CA GLN A 131 -13.93 9.45 -0.20
C GLN A 131 -14.73 8.45 0.64
N ALA A 132 -14.99 8.82 1.89
CA ALA A 132 -15.81 8.03 2.82
C ALA A 132 -17.24 8.56 2.90
N ALA A 133 -18.20 7.65 2.99
CA ALA A 133 -19.62 7.95 3.12
C ALA A 133 -20.26 7.12 4.23
N LYS A 134 -21.31 7.68 4.83
CA LYS A 134 -22.07 7.09 5.93
C LYS A 134 -23.52 6.85 5.53
N ARG A 135 -24.07 5.70 5.90
CA ARG A 135 -25.47 5.33 5.72
C ARG A 135 -26.38 6.29 6.49
N ARG A 136 -27.35 6.89 5.80
CA ARG A 136 -28.39 7.75 6.42
C ARG A 136 -29.77 7.10 6.38
N GLY A 137 -30.05 6.28 5.36
CA GLY A 137 -31.32 5.58 5.18
C GLY A 137 -31.19 4.38 4.24
N LEU A 138 -32.31 3.85 3.78
CA LEU A 138 -32.36 2.74 2.82
C LEU A 138 -31.77 3.17 1.47
N GLY A 139 -30.57 2.68 1.16
CA GLY A 139 -29.89 2.96 -0.11
C GLY A 139 -29.35 4.38 -0.28
N GLU A 140 -29.43 5.22 0.76
CA GLU A 140 -28.91 6.58 0.78
C GLU A 140 -27.72 6.71 1.72
N TYR A 141 -26.63 7.24 1.17
CA TYR A 141 -25.41 7.55 1.88
C TYR A 141 -25.16 9.06 1.84
N VAL A 142 -24.40 9.56 2.81
CA VAL A 142 -23.95 10.94 2.87
C VAL A 142 -22.44 10.93 2.99
N ASN A 143 -21.77 11.66 2.10
CA ASN A 143 -20.32 11.81 2.18
C ASN A 143 -19.94 12.49 3.49
N LEU A 144 -19.02 11.90 4.24
CA LEU A 144 -18.62 12.39 5.57
C LEU A 144 -17.93 13.76 5.54
N ARG A 145 -17.34 14.14 4.40
CA ARG A 145 -16.61 15.41 4.24
C ARG A 145 -17.49 16.50 3.63
N THR A 146 -18.13 16.20 2.50
CA THR A 146 -18.89 17.21 1.75
C THR A 146 -20.35 17.30 2.19
N SER A 147 -20.84 16.34 2.98
CA SER A 147 -22.26 16.22 3.36
C SER A 147 -23.22 16.11 2.17
N VAL A 148 -22.71 15.80 0.98
CA VAL A 148 -23.51 15.56 -0.23
C VAL A 148 -24.17 14.18 -0.11
N ALA A 149 -25.45 14.10 -0.47
CA ALA A 149 -26.18 12.85 -0.56
C ALA A 149 -25.70 12.06 -1.79
N VAL A 150 -25.39 10.80 -1.61
CA VAL A 150 -24.85 9.91 -2.62
C VAL A 150 -25.54 8.55 -2.54
N GLN A 151 -25.70 7.88 -3.68
CA GLN A 151 -26.34 6.57 -3.77
C GLN A 151 -25.34 5.50 -4.21
N LEU A 152 -25.58 4.25 -3.85
CA LEU A 152 -24.81 3.12 -4.38
C LEU A 152 -25.11 2.96 -5.88
N HIS A 153 -24.08 2.80 -6.69
CA HIS A 153 -24.28 2.52 -8.11
C HIS A 153 -24.94 1.13 -8.29
N PRO A 154 -25.92 0.95 -9.19
CA PRO A 154 -26.65 -0.31 -9.35
C PRO A 154 -25.78 -1.52 -9.75
N THR A 155 -24.56 -1.30 -10.23
CA THR A 155 -23.61 -2.40 -10.54
C THR A 155 -22.74 -2.81 -9.35
N SER A 156 -22.82 -2.11 -8.21
CA SER A 156 -22.10 -2.49 -6.99
C SER A 156 -22.68 -3.76 -6.38
N ALA A 157 -21.83 -4.64 -5.88
CA ALA A 157 -22.24 -5.84 -5.14
C ALA A 157 -23.02 -5.48 -3.86
N LEU A 158 -22.72 -4.31 -3.28
CA LEU A 158 -23.37 -3.81 -2.07
C LEU A 158 -24.80 -3.31 -2.33
N TYR A 159 -25.18 -3.05 -3.58
CA TYR A 159 -26.51 -2.54 -3.92
C TYR A 159 -27.62 -3.55 -3.62
N ASN A 160 -27.36 -4.84 -3.87
CA ASN A 160 -28.32 -5.93 -3.67
C ASN A 160 -28.10 -6.70 -2.36
N SER A 161 -27.20 -6.20 -1.49
CA SER A 161 -26.92 -6.82 -0.20
C SER A 161 -28.02 -6.44 0.81
N GLY A 162 -28.65 -7.45 1.41
CA GLY A 162 -29.81 -7.26 2.30
C GLY A 162 -29.52 -6.44 3.56
N ASP A 163 -28.27 -6.36 4.00
CA ASP A 163 -27.82 -5.45 5.06
C ASP A 163 -26.64 -4.60 4.57
N PRO A 164 -26.87 -3.36 4.12
CA PRO A 164 -25.81 -2.50 3.62
C PRO A 164 -25.00 -1.92 4.78
N PRO A 165 -23.66 -1.89 4.72
CA PRO A 165 -22.80 -1.43 5.81
C PRO A 165 -23.02 0.05 6.16
N ASP A 166 -22.79 0.41 7.43
CA ASP A 166 -22.96 1.78 7.94
C ASP A 166 -21.94 2.77 7.37
N TYR A 167 -20.72 2.31 7.14
CA TYR A 167 -19.61 3.12 6.64
C TYR A 167 -19.01 2.46 5.41
N VAL A 168 -18.80 3.27 4.37
CA VAL A 168 -18.25 2.81 3.10
C VAL A 168 -17.22 3.79 2.57
N VAL A 169 -16.30 3.25 1.79
CA VAL A 169 -15.32 4.00 1.01
C VAL A 169 -15.51 3.66 -0.45
N TYR A 170 -15.39 4.66 -1.33
CA TYR A 170 -15.60 4.50 -2.77
C TYR A 170 -14.43 5.02 -3.59
N HIS A 171 -14.26 4.49 -4.80
CA HIS A 171 -13.17 4.87 -5.71
C HIS A 171 -13.50 6.15 -6.51
N GLU A 172 -14.69 6.19 -7.10
CA GLU A 172 -15.13 7.26 -8.00
C GLU A 172 -16.56 7.70 -7.69
N LEU A 173 -16.83 8.97 -7.94
CA LEU A 173 -18.17 9.55 -7.87
C LEU A 173 -18.64 9.90 -9.28
N ILE A 174 -19.72 9.28 -9.72
CA ILE A 174 -20.32 9.52 -11.03
C ILE A 174 -21.49 10.48 -10.86
N LEU A 175 -21.34 11.70 -11.37
CA LEU A 175 -22.39 12.72 -11.37
C LEU A 175 -23.30 12.55 -12.58
N THR A 176 -24.54 12.14 -12.35
CA THR A 176 -25.58 12.04 -13.39
C THR A 176 -26.82 12.85 -12.96
N SER A 177 -28.03 12.30 -13.11
CA SER A 177 -29.23 12.84 -12.46
C SER A 177 -29.19 12.71 -10.94
N LYS A 178 -28.41 11.74 -10.45
CA LYS A 178 -28.05 11.55 -9.04
C LYS A 178 -26.56 11.24 -8.96
N GLU A 179 -25.97 11.50 -7.80
CA GLU A 179 -24.60 11.18 -7.47
C GLU A 179 -24.48 9.70 -7.09
N TYR A 180 -23.77 8.92 -7.91
CA TYR A 180 -23.54 7.50 -7.66
C TYR A 180 -22.10 7.21 -7.26
N MET A 181 -21.93 6.43 -6.20
CA MET A 181 -20.63 5.89 -5.79
C MET A 181 -20.30 4.64 -6.59
N SER A 182 -19.15 4.64 -7.26
CA SER A 182 -18.61 3.50 -8.01
C SER A 182 -17.48 2.82 -7.25
N CYS A 183 -17.44 1.48 -7.34
CA CYS A 183 -16.51 0.58 -6.64
C CYS A 183 -16.42 0.89 -5.15
N VAL A 184 -17.33 0.30 -4.38
CA VAL A 184 -17.55 0.58 -2.96
C VAL A 184 -17.01 -0.54 -2.08
N THR A 185 -16.56 -0.21 -0.87
CA THR A 185 -16.10 -1.19 0.13
C THR A 185 -16.56 -0.81 1.51
N ALA A 186 -17.10 -1.79 2.23
CA ALA A 186 -17.48 -1.69 3.62
C ALA A 186 -16.24 -1.48 4.48
N VAL A 187 -16.26 -0.50 5.39
CA VAL A 187 -15.15 -0.21 6.32
C VAL A 187 -15.68 -0.01 7.73
N ASP A 188 -14.83 -0.26 8.72
CA ASP A 188 -15.12 0.08 10.11
C ASP A 188 -14.91 1.59 10.37
N ALA A 189 -15.71 2.16 11.28
CA ALA A 189 -15.58 3.52 11.75
C ALA A 189 -14.25 3.76 12.48
N HIS A 190 -13.72 2.75 13.17
CA HIS A 190 -12.44 2.84 13.87
C HIS A 190 -11.28 3.06 12.90
N TRP A 191 -11.24 2.28 11.80
CA TRP A 191 -10.23 2.43 10.75
C TRP A 191 -10.25 3.83 10.12
N LEU A 192 -11.46 4.36 9.85
CA LEU A 192 -11.61 5.71 9.33
C LEU A 192 -11.08 6.78 10.30
N ALA A 193 -11.28 6.60 11.60
CA ALA A 193 -10.81 7.55 12.60
C ALA A 193 -9.30 7.46 12.85
N ASP A 194 -8.72 6.27 12.80
CA ASP A 194 -7.28 6.09 13.00
C ASP A 194 -6.49 6.58 11.79
N LEU A 195 -6.92 6.21 10.58
CA LEU A 195 -6.24 6.58 9.32
C LEU A 195 -6.55 8.01 8.89
N GLY A 196 -7.72 8.50 9.26
CA GLY A 196 -8.24 9.82 8.93
C GLY A 196 -8.34 10.74 10.13
N GLY A 197 -7.53 10.59 11.19
CA GLY A 197 -7.68 11.33 12.45
C GLY A 197 -7.63 12.87 12.37
N VAL A 198 -7.15 13.42 11.24
CA VAL A 198 -7.24 14.86 10.94
C VAL A 198 -8.66 15.28 10.50
N PHE A 199 -9.42 14.36 9.91
CA PHE A 199 -10.74 14.58 9.33
C PHE A 199 -11.89 13.97 10.15
N TYR A 200 -11.64 12.86 10.84
CA TYR A 200 -12.66 12.08 11.52
C TYR A 200 -12.33 11.88 12.99
N SER A 201 -13.36 11.94 13.83
CA SER A 201 -13.26 11.65 15.26
C SER A 201 -14.47 10.82 15.66
N VAL A 202 -14.24 9.62 16.21
CA VAL A 202 -15.33 8.75 16.67
C VAL A 202 -16.01 9.43 17.85
N LYS A 203 -17.32 9.68 17.75
CA LYS A 203 -18.13 10.05 18.92
C LYS A 203 -18.65 8.77 19.55
N GLU A 204 -17.89 8.20 20.48
CA GLU A 204 -18.41 7.12 21.32
C GLU A 204 -19.55 7.66 22.19
N LYS A 205 -20.72 7.04 22.11
CA LYS A 205 -21.86 7.35 22.98
C LYS A 205 -21.55 6.79 24.38
N GLY A 206 -20.99 7.61 25.26
CA GLY A 206 -20.72 7.25 26.65
C GLY A 206 -19.50 7.94 27.27
N ILE A 207 -18.58 8.46 26.45
CA ILE A 207 -17.40 9.17 26.94
C ILE A 207 -17.78 10.63 27.27
N SER A 208 -17.71 10.98 28.56
CA SER A 208 -17.85 12.36 29.03
C SER A 208 -16.85 13.27 28.30
N GLY A 209 -17.26 14.49 27.94
CA GLY A 209 -16.41 15.44 27.20
C GLY A 209 -15.04 15.70 27.83
N GLY A 210 -14.87 15.43 29.13
CA GLY A 210 -13.58 15.48 29.82
C GLY A 210 -12.61 14.37 29.40
N GLN A 211 -13.07 13.12 29.34
CA GLN A 211 -12.25 11.95 29.04
C GLN A 211 -11.80 11.93 27.56
N ARG A 212 -12.57 12.57 26.67
CA ARG A 212 -12.16 12.82 25.28
C ARG A 212 -10.96 13.77 25.17
N ARG A 213 -10.97 14.87 25.94
CA ARG A 213 -9.84 15.82 25.98
C ARG A 213 -8.59 15.16 26.56
N GLU A 214 -8.76 14.26 27.51
CA GLU A 214 -7.67 13.53 28.15
C GLU A 214 -7.01 12.53 27.18
N LEU A 215 -7.80 11.81 26.37
CA LEU A 215 -7.32 10.96 25.28
C LEU A 215 -6.63 11.77 24.16
N GLU A 216 -7.20 12.90 23.75
CA GLU A 216 -6.60 13.80 22.75
C GLU A 216 -5.29 14.41 23.27
N TYR A 217 -5.25 14.80 24.55
CA TYR A 217 -4.05 15.29 25.22
C TYR A 217 -2.99 14.19 25.34
N SER A 218 -3.39 12.98 25.73
CA SER A 218 -2.49 11.83 25.85
C SER A 218 -1.88 11.45 24.49
N LYS A 219 -2.68 11.36 23.41
CA LYS A 219 -2.19 11.13 22.04
C LYS A 219 -1.24 12.25 21.57
N ARG A 220 -1.54 13.52 21.91
CA ARG A 220 -0.68 14.66 21.55
C ARG A 220 0.66 14.64 22.30
N VAL A 221 0.66 14.32 23.59
CA VAL A 221 1.88 14.17 24.39
C VAL A 221 2.73 12.99 23.87
N GLU A 222 2.09 11.88 23.52
CA GLU A 222 2.78 10.72 22.96
C GLU A 222 3.42 11.04 21.60
N LEU A 223 2.73 11.79 20.75
CA LEU A 223 3.26 12.27 19.47
C LEU A 223 4.44 13.23 19.67
N GLU A 224 4.35 14.18 20.60
CA GLU A 224 5.46 15.10 20.93
C GLU A 224 6.70 14.36 21.45
N LEU A 225 6.49 13.35 22.31
CA LEU A 225 7.56 12.47 22.80
C LEU A 225 8.16 11.60 21.68
N GLY A 226 7.34 11.16 20.72
CA GLY A 226 7.80 10.46 19.52
C GLY A 226 8.70 11.34 18.66
N ILE A 227 8.28 12.58 18.40
CA ILE A 227 9.05 13.57 17.63
C ILE A 227 10.38 13.91 18.34
N GLN A 228 10.39 14.00 19.67
CA GLN A 228 11.62 14.19 20.45
C GLN A 228 12.57 13.00 20.31
N ARG A 229 12.07 11.77 20.42
CA ARG A 229 12.86 10.55 20.22
C ARG A 229 13.46 10.46 18.82
N ASP A 230 12.69 10.78 17.79
CA ASP A 230 13.18 10.77 16.41
C ASP A 230 14.23 11.85 16.16
N ARG A 231 14.05 13.05 16.74
CA ARG A 231 15.06 14.13 16.70
C ARG A 231 16.36 13.76 17.41
N GLU A 232 16.29 13.13 18.58
CA GLU A 232 17.48 12.65 19.29
C GLU A 232 18.18 11.55 18.49
N ARG A 233 17.42 10.61 17.91
CA ARG A 233 17.98 9.58 17.03
C ARG A 233 18.69 10.19 15.82
N GLN A 234 18.11 11.20 15.18
CA GLN A 234 18.75 11.92 14.07
C GLN A 234 20.04 12.64 14.50
N ARG A 235 20.05 13.30 15.67
CA ARG A 235 21.26 13.95 16.20
C ARG A 235 22.38 12.96 16.47
N LEU A 236 22.07 11.82 17.07
CA LEU A 236 23.06 10.77 17.35
C LEU A 236 23.63 10.15 16.07
N VAL A 237 22.80 10.02 15.01
CA VAL A 237 23.26 9.57 13.69
C VAL A 237 24.18 10.62 13.07
N GLU A 238 23.82 11.91 13.09
CA GLU A 238 24.69 12.98 12.60
C GLU A 238 26.01 13.09 13.36
N GLU A 239 26.00 12.91 14.69
CA GLU A 239 27.22 12.91 15.50
C GLU A 239 28.11 11.69 15.19
N ARG A 240 27.53 10.51 14.96
CA ARG A 240 28.27 9.34 14.49
C ARG A 240 28.86 9.56 13.11
N GLU A 241 28.13 10.18 12.18
CA GLU A 241 28.63 10.48 10.83
C GLU A 241 29.73 11.55 10.85
N LYS A 242 29.56 12.63 11.63
CA LYS A 242 30.59 13.66 11.82
C LYS A 242 31.82 13.09 12.53
N GLY A 243 31.64 12.20 13.50
CA GLY A 243 32.72 11.48 14.17
C GLY A 243 33.46 10.54 13.21
N ALA A 244 32.75 9.79 12.37
CA ALA A 244 33.35 8.93 11.34
C ALA A 244 34.11 9.74 10.28
N GLY A 245 33.57 10.90 9.88
CA GLY A 245 34.25 11.84 8.97
C GLY A 245 35.56 12.37 9.55
N ARG A 246 35.56 12.78 10.83
CA ARG A 246 36.78 13.24 11.54
C ARG A 246 37.82 12.13 11.69
N VAL A 247 37.41 10.90 11.97
CA VAL A 247 38.33 9.75 12.07
C VAL A 247 38.96 9.41 10.71
N LEU A 248 38.22 9.60 9.61
CA LEU A 248 38.76 9.46 8.26
C LEU A 248 39.74 10.59 7.91
N GLU A 249 39.45 11.82 8.32
CA GLU A 249 40.33 12.99 8.15
C GLU A 249 41.64 12.88 8.96
N GLU A 250 41.55 12.43 10.22
CA GLU A 250 42.71 12.16 11.09
C GLU A 250 43.55 11.00 10.57
N ARG A 251 42.93 9.96 10.00
CA ARG A 251 43.67 8.87 9.32
C ARG A 251 44.36 9.32 8.04
N ALA A 252 43.82 10.32 7.33
CA ALA A 252 44.45 10.91 6.14
C ALA A 252 45.62 11.84 6.48
N HIS A 253 45.61 12.48 7.67
CA HIS A 253 46.66 13.40 8.15
C HIS A 253 47.70 12.74 9.06
N ALA A 254 47.59 11.44 9.36
CA ALA A 254 48.61 10.73 10.11
C ALA A 254 49.93 10.64 9.30
N PRO A 255 51.06 11.12 9.84
CA PRO A 255 52.33 11.08 9.12
C PRO A 255 52.78 9.63 8.92
N VAL A 256 52.97 9.22 7.67
CA VAL A 256 53.61 7.95 7.31
C VAL A 256 55.08 8.02 7.78
N ALA A 257 55.37 7.40 8.92
CA ALA A 257 56.73 7.27 9.43
C ALA A 257 57.53 6.31 8.53
N ILE A 258 58.22 6.86 7.53
CA ILE A 258 59.21 6.14 6.73
C ILE A 258 60.43 5.87 7.63
N LYS A 259 60.54 4.66 8.17
CA LYS A 259 61.77 4.19 8.81
C LYS A 259 62.85 4.04 7.74
N LYS A 260 63.75 5.02 7.62
CA LYS A 260 64.99 4.88 6.84
C LYS A 260 65.91 3.87 7.56
N ALA A 261 66.02 2.67 7.00
CA ALA A 261 67.06 1.73 7.37
C ALA A 261 68.41 2.22 6.86
N VAL A 262 69.30 2.62 7.77
CA VAL A 262 70.70 2.96 7.44
C VAL A 262 71.47 1.65 7.27
N VAL A 263 71.76 1.31 6.01
CA VAL A 263 72.67 0.20 5.66
C VAL A 263 74.10 0.69 5.87
N LYS A 264 74.77 0.17 6.91
CA LYS A 264 76.23 0.29 7.04
C LYS A 264 76.89 -0.71 6.09
N SER A 265 77.73 -0.20 5.19
CA SER A 265 78.57 -0.98 4.29
C SER A 265 79.65 -1.75 5.06
N SER A 266 79.87 -2.99 4.63
CA SER A 266 80.75 -3.99 5.24
C SER A 266 82.23 -3.63 5.24
N ALA A 267 82.92 -3.99 6.32
CA ALA A 267 84.37 -4.17 6.35
C ALA A 267 84.74 -5.52 5.70
N VAL A 268 85.83 -5.49 4.93
CA VAL A 268 86.40 -6.56 4.11
C VAL A 268 86.90 -7.74 4.96
N VAL A 269 86.48 -8.96 4.62
CA VAL A 269 87.17 -10.21 5.07
C VAL A 269 87.54 -11.02 3.82
N LYS A 270 88.84 -11.24 3.65
CA LYS A 270 89.44 -12.01 2.53
C LYS A 270 89.10 -13.51 2.63
N PRO A 271 88.96 -14.22 1.50
CA PRO A 271 88.64 -15.64 1.47
C PRO A 271 89.86 -16.50 1.83
N VAL A 272 89.67 -17.49 2.72
CA VAL A 272 90.67 -18.53 3.00
C VAL A 272 90.41 -19.72 2.07
N ILE A 273 91.37 -19.97 1.20
CA ILE A 273 91.43 -21.10 0.28
C ILE A 273 91.73 -22.37 1.10
N LYS A 274 90.78 -23.31 1.19
CA LYS A 274 91.09 -24.70 1.58
C LYS A 274 91.50 -25.49 0.35
N GLY A 275 92.81 -25.64 0.19
CA GLY A 275 93.44 -26.54 -0.77
C GLY A 275 93.08 -28.00 -0.48
N ARG A 276 92.97 -28.75 -1.58
CA ARG A 276 92.53 -30.15 -1.67
C ARG A 276 93.73 -31.11 -1.58
N ARG A 277 93.39 -32.36 -1.25
CA ARG A 277 94.10 -33.66 -1.44
C ARG A 277 94.92 -34.09 -0.22
N ARG A 278 94.84 -35.35 0.24
CA ARG A 278 94.52 -36.61 -0.43
C ARG A 278 93.52 -37.45 0.36
#